data_AF-A0A915N3U6-F1
#
_entry.id   AF-A0A915N3U6-F1
#
_cell.length_a   1.000
_cell.length_b   1.000
_cell.length_c   1.000
_cell.angle_alpha   90.00
_cell.angle_beta   90.00
_cell.angle_gamma   90.00
#
_symmetry.space_group_name_H-M   'P 1'
#
loop_
_entity.id
_entity.type
_entity.pdbx_description
1 polymer ?
#
loop_
_entity_poly.entity_id
_entity_poly.type
_entity_poly.pdbx_seq_one_letter_code
_entity_poly.pdbx_strand_id
1 'polypeptide(L)'
;MKKIHFADLNIKHRGNPKQTLANVKRAVRMGYDAVVINIDIGNYSQVDIDNLQQPPNKKKKIQQKKEANEESLTQTIIPDPFILNESELDISTFLQNGKSFRQFSRLTVTLDENSVHKFQHDARVKKYDIIAVRVPNEQLLLTLQRKGDFVDLVTLDGINSDVRDVSWLFKQKIVQSCVNVGIYFEITYSKALQENAQNVLLRAQTRKTIKGAIHVTDFSTKTPIIPSATGQDCVQMFKQLSKIEEFKAEMNEINESSLTL
;
A
#
# COMPACT_ATOMS: atom_id res chain seq x y z
N MET A 1 25.49 9.57 -26.20
CA MET A 1 24.29 9.85 -25.38
C MET A 1 24.17 8.79 -24.30
N LYS A 2 23.93 9.15 -23.04
CA LYS A 2 23.65 8.16 -21.98
C LYS A 2 22.32 7.47 -22.28
N LYS A 3 22.28 6.14 -22.28
CA LYS A 3 21.03 5.38 -22.41
C LYS A 3 20.19 5.63 -21.15
N ILE A 4 18.98 6.15 -21.34
CA ILE A 4 18.03 6.36 -20.24
C ILE A 4 17.29 5.04 -19.99
N HIS A 5 17.31 4.61 -18.74
CA HIS A 5 16.62 3.44 -18.24
C HIS A 5 15.45 3.90 -17.36
N PHE A 6 14.27 3.35 -17.59
CA PHE A 6 13.06 3.57 -16.83
C PHE A 6 12.72 2.30 -16.07
N ALA A 7 12.56 2.42 -14.75
CA ALA A 7 12.22 1.30 -13.88
C ALA A 7 10.94 1.58 -13.11
N ASP A 8 10.06 0.59 -13.00
CA ASP A 8 8.94 0.60 -12.06
C ASP A 8 9.33 -0.26 -10.85
N LEU A 9 9.45 0.37 -9.67
CA LEU A 9 9.96 -0.26 -8.46
C LEU A 9 8.86 -0.84 -7.55
N ASN A 10 7.57 -0.72 -7.90
CA ASN A 10 6.48 -1.04 -6.98
C ASN A 10 5.26 -1.71 -7.65
N ILE A 11 5.50 -2.72 -8.50
CA ILE A 11 4.39 -3.55 -9.02
C ILE A 11 3.94 -4.53 -7.93
N LYS A 12 2.81 -4.23 -7.28
CA LYS A 12 2.28 -5.03 -6.17
C LYS A 12 1.80 -6.41 -6.63
N HIS A 13 2.29 -7.46 -5.99
CA HIS A 13 1.78 -8.82 -6.08
C HIS A 13 0.91 -9.15 -4.86
N ARG A 14 -0.38 -9.45 -5.09
CA ARG A 14 -1.37 -9.75 -4.04
C ARG A 14 -1.90 -11.19 -4.14
N GLY A 15 -1.08 -12.13 -4.57
CA GLY A 15 -1.45 -13.53 -4.73
C GLY A 15 -2.24 -13.87 -6.00
N ASN A 16 -2.48 -12.92 -6.91
CA ASN A 16 -3.10 -13.16 -8.21
C ASN A 16 -2.07 -13.01 -9.36
N PRO A 17 -1.52 -14.12 -9.89
CA PRO A 17 -0.52 -14.09 -10.96
C PRO A 17 -1.01 -13.40 -12.23
N LYS A 18 -2.28 -13.59 -12.61
CA LYS A 18 -2.84 -13.01 -13.85
C LYS A 18 -2.89 -11.49 -13.78
N GLN A 19 -3.23 -10.94 -12.62
CA GLN A 19 -3.26 -9.49 -12.42
C GLN A 19 -1.85 -8.89 -12.41
N THR A 20 -0.91 -9.55 -11.74
CA THR A 20 0.50 -9.14 -11.76
C THR A 20 1.04 -9.13 -13.18
N LEU A 21 0.80 -10.19 -13.97
CA LEU A 21 1.16 -10.26 -15.37
C LEU A 21 0.54 -9.11 -16.19
N ALA A 22 -0.73 -8.79 -15.99
CA ALA A 22 -1.38 -7.68 -16.70
C ALA A 22 -0.72 -6.32 -16.37
N ASN A 23 -0.31 -6.11 -15.11
CA ASN A 23 0.39 -4.89 -14.70
C ASN A 23 1.81 -4.83 -15.30
N VAL A 24 2.54 -5.95 -15.31
CA VAL A 24 3.87 -6.04 -15.93
C VAL A 24 3.79 -5.79 -17.44
N LYS A 25 2.81 -6.41 -18.14
CA LYS A 25 2.55 -6.16 -19.56
C LYS A 25 2.27 -4.68 -19.86
N ARG A 26 1.53 -4.02 -18.95
CA ARG A 26 1.26 -2.58 -19.07
C ARG A 26 2.53 -1.75 -18.90
N ALA A 27 3.36 -2.06 -17.91
CA ALA A 27 4.64 -1.37 -17.70
C ALA A 27 5.58 -1.54 -18.91
N VAL A 28 5.69 -2.77 -19.42
CA VAL A 28 6.44 -3.07 -20.65
C VAL A 28 5.96 -2.20 -21.82
N ARG A 29 4.65 -2.15 -22.05
CA ARG A 29 4.05 -1.32 -23.12
C ARG A 29 4.29 0.19 -22.94
N MET A 30 4.45 0.65 -21.69
CA MET A 30 4.79 2.04 -21.37
C MET A 30 6.29 2.35 -21.54
N GLY A 31 7.13 1.34 -21.81
CA GLY A 31 8.56 1.51 -22.09
C GLY A 31 9.48 1.35 -20.86
N TYR A 32 8.98 0.77 -19.76
CA TYR A 32 9.82 0.42 -18.60
C TYR A 32 10.69 -0.79 -18.93
N ASP A 33 12.02 -0.63 -18.92
CA ASP A 33 12.98 -1.72 -19.19
C ASP A 33 13.28 -2.58 -17.97
N ALA A 34 13.07 -2.05 -16.77
CA ALA A 34 13.19 -2.79 -15.52
C ALA A 34 11.87 -2.74 -14.73
N VAL A 35 11.48 -3.88 -14.17
CA VAL A 35 10.29 -4.00 -13.35
C VAL A 35 10.64 -4.72 -12.06
N VAL A 36 10.14 -4.20 -10.95
CA VAL A 36 10.32 -4.80 -9.64
C VAL A 36 8.95 -5.24 -9.10
N ILE A 37 8.86 -6.52 -8.78
CA ILE A 37 7.64 -7.12 -8.23
C ILE A 37 7.71 -7.04 -6.71
N ASN A 38 6.79 -6.27 -6.14
CA ASN A 38 6.71 -6.04 -4.70
C ASN A 38 5.77 -7.04 -4.03
N ILE A 39 6.28 -7.77 -3.04
CA ILE A 39 5.49 -8.56 -2.11
C ILE A 39 5.44 -7.81 -0.78
N ASP A 40 4.22 -7.60 -0.29
CA ASP A 40 3.95 -6.86 0.93
C ASP A 40 3.46 -7.80 2.02
N ILE A 41 4.24 -7.93 3.09
CA ILE A 41 3.93 -8.83 4.21
C ILE A 41 3.25 -8.12 5.39
N GLY A 42 3.08 -6.79 5.33
CA GLY A 42 2.52 -6.03 6.44
C GLY A 42 3.42 -6.04 7.68
N ASN A 43 2.82 -6.22 8.87
CA ASN A 43 3.53 -6.15 10.16
C ASN A 43 4.30 -7.43 10.46
N TYR A 44 5.64 -7.35 10.52
CA TYR A 44 6.49 -8.52 10.79
C TYR A 44 6.26 -9.13 12.18
N SER A 45 5.90 -8.30 13.18
CA SER A 45 5.70 -8.77 14.56
C SER A 45 4.35 -9.45 14.79
N GLN A 46 3.36 -9.21 13.93
CA GLN A 46 1.98 -9.72 14.04
C GLN A 46 1.68 -10.82 13.02
N VAL A 47 2.70 -11.50 12.49
CA VAL A 47 2.46 -12.72 11.72
C VAL A 47 2.12 -13.86 12.70
N ASP A 48 1.03 -13.66 13.45
CA ASP A 48 0.33 -14.64 14.25
C ASP A 48 -0.52 -15.50 13.32
N ILE A 49 -0.15 -16.78 13.23
CA ILE A 49 -0.98 -17.98 13.49
C ILE A 49 -2.52 -17.79 13.53
N ASP A 50 -3.15 -17.05 12.62
CA ASP A 50 -4.61 -16.86 12.58
C ASP A 50 -5.22 -17.27 11.22
N ASN A 51 -4.81 -18.44 10.73
CA ASN A 51 -5.60 -19.21 9.74
C ASN A 51 -6.03 -20.60 10.25
N LEU A 52 -6.03 -20.82 11.57
CA LEU A 52 -6.56 -22.04 12.18
C LEU A 52 -7.39 -21.70 13.44
N GLN A 53 -8.57 -21.11 13.26
CA GLN A 53 -9.61 -21.09 14.30
C GLN A 53 -10.87 -21.79 13.79
N GLN A 54 -10.96 -23.09 14.07
CA GLN A 54 -12.20 -23.71 14.56
C GLN A 54 -11.88 -24.37 15.92
N PRO A 55 -12.72 -24.18 16.96
CA PRO A 55 -12.41 -24.56 18.35
C PRO A 55 -13.04 -25.94 18.70
N PRO A 56 -13.04 -26.39 19.98
CA PRO A 56 -11.93 -27.04 20.66
C PRO A 56 -12.33 -28.44 21.17
N ASN A 57 -11.40 -29.42 21.25
CA ASN A 57 -11.67 -30.62 22.04
C ASN A 57 -10.49 -31.07 22.91
N LYS A 58 -10.69 -30.81 24.21
CA LYS A 58 -10.25 -31.52 25.42
C LYS A 58 -8.89 -32.25 25.39
N LYS A 59 -7.98 -31.66 26.17
CA LYS A 59 -6.75 -32.19 26.76
C LYS A 59 -6.80 -33.70 27.09
N LYS A 60 -5.88 -34.49 26.50
CA LYS A 60 -5.18 -35.59 27.18
C LYS A 60 -3.71 -35.60 26.76
N LYS A 61 -2.83 -35.55 27.76
CA LYS A 61 -1.37 -35.74 27.67
C LYS A 61 -1.06 -37.18 27.26
N ILE A 62 0.01 -37.41 26.49
CA ILE A 62 1.04 -38.44 26.69
C ILE A 62 2.25 -38.11 25.81
N GLN A 63 3.43 -38.25 26.42
CA GLN A 63 4.77 -38.01 25.88
C GLN A 63 5.31 -39.23 25.11
N GLN A 64 6.11 -38.92 24.08
CA GLN A 64 7.24 -39.68 23.51
C GLN A 64 6.96 -40.96 22.68
N LYS A 65 7.17 -40.88 21.35
CA LYS A 65 8.34 -41.47 20.65
C LYS A 65 8.34 -41.23 19.13
N LYS A 66 9.50 -40.78 18.66
CA LYS A 66 10.23 -41.14 17.42
C LYS A 66 9.73 -40.67 16.04
N GLU A 67 10.51 -39.72 15.51
CA GLU A 67 11.26 -39.86 14.23
C GLU A 67 10.47 -40.41 13.03
N ALA A 68 9.69 -39.52 12.41
CA ALA A 68 9.35 -39.51 10.98
C ALA A 68 8.43 -38.30 10.70
N ASN A 69 8.99 -37.08 10.67
CA ASN A 69 8.43 -35.86 10.05
C ASN A 69 9.19 -34.61 10.55
N GLU A 70 10.46 -34.46 10.15
CA GLU A 70 11.24 -33.24 10.45
C GLU A 70 11.09 -32.12 9.39
N GLU A 71 10.08 -32.19 8.52
CA GLU A 71 9.82 -31.16 7.50
C GLU A 71 8.61 -30.24 7.75
N SER A 72 7.98 -30.27 8.94
CA SER A 72 6.66 -29.63 9.13
C SER A 72 6.49 -28.70 10.33
N LEU A 73 7.54 -28.12 10.93
CA LEU A 73 7.39 -27.29 12.16
C LEU A 73 8.32 -26.06 12.28
N THR A 74 8.50 -25.26 11.22
CA THR A 74 8.84 -23.81 11.36
C THR A 74 8.02 -22.97 10.38
N GLN A 75 6.84 -22.54 10.82
CA GLN A 75 5.85 -21.86 9.98
C GLN A 75 6.40 -20.54 9.39
N THR A 76 6.19 -20.38 8.09
CA THR A 76 6.82 -19.45 7.16
C THR A 76 6.31 -18.00 7.27
N ILE A 77 7.17 -17.05 7.66
CA ILE A 77 6.80 -15.62 7.89
C ILE A 77 7.04 -14.73 6.66
N ILE A 78 7.91 -15.14 5.74
CA ILE A 78 8.24 -14.39 4.51
C ILE A 78 8.04 -15.32 3.32
N PRO A 79 7.19 -14.97 2.34
CA PRO A 79 7.00 -15.77 1.14
C PRO A 79 8.23 -15.71 0.23
N ASP A 80 8.35 -16.66 -0.69
CA ASP A 80 9.39 -16.59 -1.72
C ASP A 80 9.06 -15.53 -2.78
N PRO A 81 10.09 -14.91 -3.41
CA PRO A 81 9.89 -13.95 -4.49
C PRO A 81 9.03 -14.51 -5.62
N PHE A 82 8.10 -13.69 -6.12
CA PHE A 82 7.29 -14.05 -7.28
C PHE A 82 8.07 -13.79 -8.56
N ILE A 83 8.28 -14.83 -9.36
CA ILE A 83 8.99 -14.75 -10.65
C ILE A 83 7.99 -14.93 -11.79
N LEU A 84 8.01 -14.01 -12.76
CA LEU A 84 7.14 -14.06 -13.92
C LEU A 84 7.80 -14.81 -15.08
N ASN A 85 7.00 -15.55 -15.85
CA ASN A 85 7.46 -16.17 -17.08
C ASN A 85 7.63 -15.12 -18.19
N GLU A 86 8.87 -14.83 -18.56
CA GLU A 86 9.21 -13.85 -19.60
C GLU A 86 8.59 -14.18 -20.97
N SER A 87 8.36 -15.46 -21.26
CA SER A 87 7.73 -15.92 -22.51
C SER A 87 6.33 -15.38 -22.74
N GLU A 88 5.64 -14.95 -21.68
CA GLU A 88 4.29 -14.39 -21.78
C GLU A 88 4.29 -12.88 -22.09
N LEU A 89 5.47 -12.25 -22.11
CA LEU A 89 5.66 -10.82 -22.38
C LEU A 89 6.06 -10.58 -23.85
N ASP A 90 5.60 -9.46 -24.39
CA ASP A 90 6.04 -8.99 -25.70
C ASP A 90 7.32 -8.16 -25.56
N ILE A 91 8.47 -8.80 -25.82
CA ILE A 91 9.82 -8.21 -25.66
C ILE A 91 10.33 -7.63 -27.00
N SER A 92 9.56 -7.78 -28.09
CA SER A 92 9.97 -7.37 -29.45
C SER A 92 10.39 -5.90 -29.52
N THR A 93 9.66 -5.03 -28.82
CA THR A 93 9.93 -3.59 -28.75
C THR A 93 11.23 -3.24 -28.02
N PHE A 94 11.63 -4.02 -27.02
CA PHE A 94 12.90 -3.80 -26.31
C PHE A 94 14.09 -4.27 -27.15
N LEU A 95 13.95 -5.42 -27.81
CA LEU A 95 14.99 -5.97 -28.69
C LEU A 95 15.32 -5.02 -29.86
N GLN A 96 14.30 -4.44 -30.50
CA GLN A 96 14.49 -3.43 -31.55
C GLN A 96 15.24 -2.19 -31.05
N ASN A 97 15.06 -1.83 -29.78
CA ASN A 97 15.73 -0.71 -29.14
C ASN A 97 17.09 -1.08 -28.50
N GLY A 98 17.55 -2.33 -28.67
CA GLY A 98 18.78 -2.83 -28.05
C GLY A 98 18.76 -2.79 -26.52
N LYS A 99 17.57 -2.97 -25.93
CA LYS A 99 17.32 -3.06 -24.48
C LYS A 99 16.88 -4.48 -24.14
N SER A 100 17.23 -4.94 -22.94
CA SER A 100 16.74 -6.19 -22.37
C SER A 100 15.77 -5.89 -21.25
N PHE A 101 14.67 -6.63 -21.20
CA PHE A 101 13.78 -6.62 -20.04
C PHE A 101 14.50 -7.21 -18.83
N ARG A 102 14.34 -6.60 -17.66
CA ARG A 102 14.92 -7.07 -16.39
C ARG A 102 13.84 -7.10 -15.32
N GLN A 103 13.78 -8.20 -14.60
CA GLN A 103 12.90 -8.35 -13.46
C GLN A 103 13.71 -8.42 -12.17
N PHE A 104 13.25 -7.72 -11.14
CA PHE A 104 13.76 -7.82 -9.78
C PHE A 104 12.63 -8.09 -8.79
N SER A 105 13.00 -8.51 -7.60
CA SER A 105 12.11 -8.81 -6.49
C SER A 105 12.24 -7.77 -5.38
N ARG A 106 11.11 -7.35 -4.83
CA ARG A 106 11.04 -6.42 -3.70
C ARG A 106 10.20 -6.99 -2.58
N LEU A 107 10.68 -6.84 -1.35
CA LEU A 107 9.93 -7.10 -0.14
C LEU A 107 9.58 -5.79 0.54
N THR A 108 8.30 -5.59 0.86
CA THR A 108 7.85 -4.47 1.71
C THR A 108 7.36 -4.99 3.05
N VAL A 109 7.87 -4.41 4.14
CA VAL A 109 7.55 -4.83 5.50
C VAL A 109 7.36 -3.64 6.44
N THR A 110 6.44 -3.75 7.39
CA THR A 110 6.38 -2.88 8.57
C THR A 110 7.14 -3.55 9.71
N LEU A 111 8.17 -2.88 10.19
CA LEU A 111 9.01 -3.37 11.29
C LEU A 111 8.72 -2.62 12.58
N ASP A 112 8.97 -3.30 13.69
CA ASP A 112 9.06 -2.69 15.01
C ASP A 112 10.52 -2.72 15.47
N GLU A 113 10.88 -1.85 16.42
CA GLU A 113 12.26 -1.74 16.92
C GLU A 113 12.82 -3.08 17.44
N ASN A 114 11.95 -3.89 18.06
CA ASN A 114 12.31 -5.19 18.63
C ASN A 114 12.51 -6.28 17.56
N SER A 115 11.93 -6.12 16.37
CA SER A 115 11.97 -7.12 15.31
C SER A 115 13.05 -6.87 14.26
N VAL A 116 13.65 -5.67 14.22
CA VAL A 116 14.75 -5.31 13.30
C VAL A 116 15.86 -6.36 13.28
N HIS A 117 16.33 -6.79 14.46
CA HIS A 117 17.42 -7.77 14.55
C HIS A 117 17.04 -9.14 14.00
N LYS A 118 15.80 -9.60 14.24
CA LYS A 118 15.32 -10.89 13.73
C LYS A 118 15.18 -10.85 12.21
N PHE A 119 14.61 -9.76 11.70
CA PHE A 119 14.42 -9.56 10.27
C PHE A 119 15.76 -9.49 9.51
N GLN A 120 16.76 -8.77 10.04
CA GLN A 120 18.09 -8.67 9.44
C GLN A 120 18.79 -10.02 9.22
N HIS A 121 18.56 -11.00 10.12
CA HIS A 121 19.22 -12.30 10.06
C HIS A 121 18.37 -13.37 9.37
N ASP A 122 17.14 -13.06 8.93
CA ASP A 122 16.29 -14.02 8.24
C ASP A 122 16.86 -14.32 6.84
N ALA A 123 17.18 -15.59 6.58
CA ALA A 123 17.77 -16.03 5.32
C ALA A 123 16.86 -15.77 4.11
N ARG A 124 15.55 -15.67 4.31
CA ARG A 124 14.58 -15.41 3.22
C ARG A 124 14.60 -13.97 2.75
N VAL A 125 14.95 -13.02 3.64
CA VAL A 125 15.09 -11.61 3.28
C VAL A 125 16.18 -11.44 2.24
N LYS A 126 17.26 -12.22 2.34
CA LYS A 126 18.39 -12.22 1.39
C LYS A 126 18.04 -12.79 0.00
N LYS A 127 16.87 -13.41 -0.17
CA LYS A 127 16.39 -13.86 -1.49
C LYS A 127 15.82 -12.71 -2.34
N TYR A 128 15.50 -11.58 -1.72
CA TYR A 128 14.95 -10.41 -2.39
C TYR A 128 16.08 -9.48 -2.84
N ASP A 129 15.89 -8.83 -3.98
CA ASP A 129 16.87 -7.87 -4.52
C ASP A 129 16.77 -6.50 -3.85
N ILE A 130 15.56 -6.11 -3.43
CA ILE A 130 15.28 -4.81 -2.83
C ILE A 130 14.43 -5.00 -1.57
N ILE A 131 14.84 -4.34 -0.49
CA ILE A 131 14.14 -4.36 0.79
C ILE A 131 13.59 -2.98 1.10
N ALA A 132 12.27 -2.89 1.22
CA ALA A 132 11.54 -1.68 1.58
C ALA A 132 10.91 -1.81 2.96
N VAL A 133 11.08 -0.78 3.80
CA VAL A 133 10.54 -0.76 5.16
C VAL A 133 9.58 0.40 5.36
N ARG A 134 8.45 0.14 6.02
CA ARG A 134 7.55 1.18 6.54
C ARG A 134 7.99 1.59 7.92
N VAL A 135 8.21 2.87 8.09
CA VAL A 135 8.77 3.44 9.31
C VAL A 135 7.74 4.34 9.98
N PRO A 136 6.94 3.83 10.94
CA PRO A 136 5.96 4.66 11.64
C PRO A 136 6.64 5.67 12.59
N ASN A 137 7.75 5.27 13.21
CA ASN A 137 8.39 6.02 14.29
C ASN A 137 9.81 6.49 13.91
N GLU A 138 10.21 7.66 14.42
CA GLU A 138 11.56 8.21 14.23
C GLU A 138 12.66 7.34 14.86
N GLN A 139 12.38 6.72 16.01
CA GLN A 139 13.32 5.85 16.71
C GLN A 139 13.70 4.61 15.89
N LEU A 140 12.72 4.06 15.15
CA LEU A 140 12.97 2.99 14.19
C LEU A 140 13.85 3.49 13.04
N LEU A 141 13.58 4.70 12.50
CA LEU A 141 14.42 5.27 11.44
C LEU A 141 15.88 5.42 11.87
N LEU A 142 16.13 5.91 13.09
CA LEU A 142 17.48 6.02 13.65
C LEU A 142 18.13 4.66 13.90
N THR A 143 17.35 3.64 14.20
CA THR A 143 17.84 2.26 14.36
C THR A 143 18.21 1.66 13.01
N LEU A 144 17.40 1.89 11.98
CA LEU A 144 17.72 1.51 10.60
C LEU A 144 18.93 2.29 10.09
N GLN A 145 19.03 3.59 10.35
CA GLN A 145 20.20 4.38 9.95
C GLN A 145 21.52 3.87 10.56
N ARG A 146 21.49 3.31 11.78
CA ARG A 146 22.67 2.70 12.43
C ARG A 146 22.97 1.27 11.96
N LYS A 147 21.94 0.50 11.58
CA LYS A 147 22.04 -0.93 11.20
C LYS A 147 21.84 -1.18 9.69
N GLY A 148 21.78 -0.12 8.89
CA GLY A 148 21.02 -0.03 7.64
C GLY A 148 21.57 -0.73 6.42
N ASP A 149 22.49 -1.67 6.58
CA ASP A 149 23.10 -2.38 5.45
C ASP A 149 22.13 -3.33 4.73
N PHE A 150 20.97 -3.62 5.33
CA PHE A 150 19.97 -4.53 4.77
C PHE A 150 18.68 -3.82 4.31
N VAL A 151 18.61 -2.49 4.37
CA VAL A 151 17.41 -1.74 3.94
C VAL A 151 17.79 -0.74 2.86
N ASP A 152 17.17 -0.89 1.69
CA ASP A 152 17.42 -0.01 0.55
C ASP A 152 16.45 1.18 0.53
N LEU A 153 15.19 0.92 0.86
CA LEU A 153 14.09 1.86 0.68
C LEU A 153 13.26 2.03 1.95
N VAL A 154 12.88 3.27 2.23
CA VAL A 154 11.83 3.60 3.19
C VAL A 154 10.59 4.02 2.43
N THR A 155 9.48 3.35 2.67
CA THR A 155 8.20 3.63 2.02
C THR A 155 7.18 4.20 2.99
N LEU A 156 6.40 5.17 2.51
CA LEU A 156 5.24 5.74 3.20
C LEU A 156 3.92 5.08 2.75
N ASP A 157 3.98 4.21 1.75
CA ASP A 157 2.80 3.54 1.21
C ASP A 157 2.25 2.52 2.22
N GLY A 158 0.96 2.54 2.49
CA GLY A 158 0.31 1.67 3.49
C GLY A 158 0.41 2.15 4.94
N ILE A 159 1.05 3.29 5.21
CA ILE A 159 0.85 3.98 6.50
C ILE A 159 -0.58 4.53 6.51
N ASN A 160 -1.38 4.11 7.51
CA ASN A 160 -2.78 4.51 7.68
C ASN A 160 -2.95 5.92 8.25
N SER A 161 -1.89 6.47 8.83
CA SER A 161 -1.85 7.86 9.29
C SER A 161 -1.60 8.80 8.12
N ASP A 162 -2.06 10.04 8.23
CA ASP A 162 -1.77 11.06 7.24
C ASP A 162 -0.25 11.23 7.13
N VAL A 163 0.25 11.60 5.94
CA VAL A 163 1.69 11.87 5.72
C VAL A 163 2.20 12.95 6.69
N ARG A 164 1.30 13.83 7.16
CA ARG A 164 1.58 14.87 8.16
C ARG A 164 1.88 14.32 9.56
N ASP A 165 1.41 13.12 9.88
CA ASP A 165 1.62 12.49 11.18
C ASP A 165 3.01 11.86 11.29
N VAL A 166 3.71 11.70 10.15
CA VAL A 166 5.07 11.17 10.09
C VAL A 166 6.07 12.26 10.48
N SER A 167 6.28 12.41 11.79
CA SER A 167 7.06 13.50 12.40
C SER A 167 8.50 13.63 11.91
N TRP A 168 9.13 12.52 11.49
CA TRP A 168 10.51 12.51 11.01
C TRP A 168 10.66 13.01 9.56
N LEU A 169 9.59 13.01 8.76
CA LEU A 169 9.65 13.32 7.33
C LEU A 169 10.13 14.74 7.06
N PHE A 170 9.77 15.69 7.93
CA PHE A 170 10.15 17.10 7.82
C PHE A 170 11.49 17.43 8.50
N LYS A 171 12.13 16.46 9.16
CA LYS A 171 13.42 16.63 9.84
C LYS A 171 14.56 16.40 8.87
N GLN A 172 14.93 17.44 8.12
CA GLN A 172 15.97 17.38 7.08
C GLN A 172 17.27 16.69 7.53
N LYS A 173 17.74 16.96 8.76
CA LYS A 173 18.97 16.35 9.29
C LYS A 173 18.90 14.82 9.35
N ILE A 174 17.76 14.27 9.76
CA ILE A 174 17.56 12.82 9.89
C ILE A 174 17.45 12.17 8.51
N VAL A 175 16.66 12.77 7.62
CA VAL A 175 16.50 12.31 6.24
C VAL A 175 17.85 12.29 5.52
N GLN A 176 18.62 13.38 5.58
CA GLN A 176 19.95 13.46 4.97
C GLN A 176 20.93 12.45 5.58
N SER A 177 20.84 12.22 6.90
CA SER A 177 21.66 11.19 7.55
C SER A 177 21.36 9.79 7.04
N CYS A 178 20.10 9.48 6.69
CA CYS A 178 19.72 8.20 6.11
C CYS A 178 20.21 8.08 4.66
N VAL A 179 20.08 9.14 3.87
CA VAL A 179 20.57 9.20 2.49
C VAL A 179 22.09 8.99 2.43
N ASN A 180 22.85 9.55 3.38
CA ASN A 180 24.30 9.36 3.46
C ASN A 180 24.71 7.91 3.74
N VAL A 181 23.84 7.12 4.36
CA VAL A 181 24.06 5.68 4.61
C VAL A 181 23.66 4.83 3.39
N GLY A 182 22.98 5.42 2.40
CA GLY A 182 22.48 4.72 1.22
C GLY A 182 21.02 4.27 1.33
N ILE A 183 20.28 4.74 2.34
CA ILE A 183 18.84 4.49 2.46
C ILE A 183 18.09 5.55 1.65
N TYR A 184 17.27 5.11 0.71
CA TYR A 184 16.46 5.98 -0.14
C TYR A 184 14.99 6.03 0.31
N PHE A 185 14.26 7.06 -0.12
CA PHE A 185 12.86 7.24 0.25
C PHE A 185 11.97 7.11 -0.99
N GLU A 186 10.92 6.29 -0.90
CA GLU A 186 9.94 6.10 -1.96
C GLU A 186 8.80 7.12 -1.86
N ILE A 187 8.44 7.70 -3.01
CA ILE A 187 7.24 8.54 -3.15
C ILE A 187 6.22 7.80 -4.02
N THR A 188 5.13 7.35 -3.40
CA THR A 188 4.07 6.63 -4.09
C THR A 188 2.97 7.59 -4.54
N TYR A 189 2.74 7.68 -5.85
CA TYR A 189 1.73 8.57 -6.44
C TYR A 189 0.33 7.96 -6.57
N SER A 190 0.17 6.65 -6.32
CA SER A 190 -1.11 5.96 -6.52
C SER A 190 -2.24 6.53 -5.65
N LYS A 191 -1.94 6.96 -4.40
CA LYS A 191 -2.92 7.59 -3.50
C LYS A 191 -3.43 8.93 -4.06
N ALA A 192 -2.53 9.75 -4.60
CA ALA A 192 -2.90 11.03 -5.21
C ALA A 192 -3.83 10.89 -6.43
N LEU A 193 -3.69 9.79 -7.18
CA LEU A 193 -4.60 9.46 -8.27
C LEU A 193 -5.95 8.94 -7.76
N GLN A 194 -5.95 8.12 -6.71
CA GLN A 194 -7.17 7.52 -6.15
C GLN A 194 -8.10 8.56 -5.53
N GLU A 195 -7.59 9.48 -4.70
CA GLU A 195 -8.44 10.46 -4.02
C GLU A 195 -9.10 11.42 -5.01
N ASN A 196 -8.34 11.94 -5.97
CA ASN A 196 -8.87 12.81 -7.01
C ASN A 196 -9.84 12.07 -7.95
N ALA A 197 -9.47 10.87 -8.41
CA ALA A 197 -10.32 10.09 -9.31
C ALA A 197 -11.60 9.59 -8.60
N GLN A 198 -11.52 9.18 -7.34
CA GLN A 198 -12.69 8.74 -6.56
C GLN A 198 -13.66 9.89 -6.36
N ASN A 199 -13.17 11.08 -6.00
CA ASN A 199 -14.01 12.27 -5.88
C ASN A 199 -14.65 12.66 -7.22
N VAL A 200 -13.91 12.57 -8.32
CA VAL A 200 -14.43 12.85 -9.68
C VAL A 200 -15.45 11.79 -10.12
N LEU A 201 -15.19 10.51 -9.85
CA LEU A 201 -16.10 9.40 -10.19
C LEU A 201 -17.38 9.44 -9.36
N LEU A 202 -17.28 9.73 -8.06
CA LEU A 202 -18.44 9.91 -7.18
C LEU A 202 -19.30 11.08 -7.68
N ARG A 203 -18.69 12.20 -8.06
CA ARG A 203 -19.40 13.33 -8.70
C ARG A 203 -20.09 12.94 -10.00
N ALA A 204 -19.43 12.15 -10.86
CA ALA A 204 -20.01 11.68 -12.12
C ALA A 204 -21.20 10.72 -11.88
N GLN A 205 -21.11 9.85 -10.86
CA GLN A 205 -22.19 8.96 -10.44
C GLN A 205 -23.38 9.71 -9.85
N THR A 206 -23.16 10.67 -8.93
CA THR A 206 -24.25 11.50 -8.36
C THR A 206 -24.97 12.31 -9.44
N ARG A 207 -24.26 12.71 -10.49
CA ARG A 207 -24.83 13.57 -11.55
C ARG A 207 -25.34 12.80 -12.79
N LYS A 208 -25.31 11.45 -12.80
CA LYS A 208 -25.61 10.59 -13.98
C LYS A 208 -25.00 11.11 -15.29
N THR A 209 -23.86 11.81 -15.22
CA THR A 209 -23.22 12.45 -16.38
C THR A 209 -21.79 11.97 -16.46
N ILE A 210 -21.58 10.90 -17.21
CA ILE A 210 -20.23 10.45 -17.57
C ILE A 210 -19.84 11.13 -18.89
N LYS A 211 -19.50 12.43 -18.82
CA LYS A 211 -18.67 13.08 -19.85
C LYS A 211 -17.80 14.16 -19.21
N GLY A 212 -16.55 13.79 -18.93
CA GLY A 212 -15.37 14.65 -18.98
C GLY A 212 -15.40 15.95 -18.15
N ALA A 213 -15.29 15.85 -16.83
CA ALA A 213 -14.91 17.00 -16.01
C ALA A 213 -13.74 16.62 -15.08
N ILE A 214 -12.62 17.34 -15.22
CA ILE A 214 -11.52 17.35 -14.25
C ILE A 214 -11.83 18.48 -13.29
N HIS A 215 -11.87 18.18 -11.98
CA HIS A 215 -12.04 19.18 -10.95
C HIS A 215 -10.73 19.38 -10.20
N VAL A 216 -10.28 20.62 -10.12
CA VAL A 216 -9.14 21.05 -9.30
C VAL A 216 -9.72 21.74 -8.07
N THR A 217 -9.52 21.19 -6.88
CA THR A 217 -9.78 21.88 -5.60
C THR A 217 -8.49 22.36 -5.00
N ASP A 218 -8.49 23.57 -4.43
CA ASP A 218 -7.42 24.03 -3.56
C ASP A 218 -7.42 23.25 -2.24
N PHE A 219 -6.27 22.71 -1.86
CA PHE A 219 -6.06 21.89 -0.65
C PHE A 219 -6.08 22.68 0.67
N SER A 220 -6.45 23.97 0.65
CA SER A 220 -6.36 24.84 1.84
C SER A 220 -7.57 24.70 2.79
N THR A 221 -8.68 24.11 2.35
CA THR A 221 -9.89 23.99 3.16
C THR A 221 -10.03 22.57 3.74
N LYS A 222 -10.00 22.46 5.07
CA LYS A 222 -10.14 21.19 5.83
C LYS A 222 -11.51 20.51 5.63
N THR A 223 -12.47 21.20 5.03
CA THR A 223 -13.73 20.64 4.57
C THR A 223 -13.97 21.11 3.13
N PRO A 224 -14.00 20.23 2.12
CA PRO A 224 -14.32 20.64 0.78
C PRO A 224 -15.79 21.09 0.75
N ILE A 225 -16.02 22.40 0.64
CA ILE A 225 -17.36 22.95 0.44
C ILE A 225 -17.84 22.43 -0.92
N ILE A 226 -18.87 21.61 -0.92
CA ILE A 226 -19.53 21.14 -2.14
C ILE A 226 -20.31 22.34 -2.69
N PRO A 227 -19.92 22.95 -3.82
CA PRO A 227 -20.70 24.04 -4.37
C PRO A 227 -21.99 23.47 -4.93
N SER A 228 -23.12 23.89 -4.36
CA SER A 228 -24.44 23.67 -4.95
C SER A 228 -24.48 24.32 -6.33
N ALA A 229 -25.09 23.66 -7.32
CA ALA A 229 -25.24 24.21 -8.67
C ALA A 229 -26.05 25.52 -8.71
N THR A 230 -26.79 25.83 -7.64
CA THR A 230 -27.55 27.07 -7.48
C THR A 230 -26.82 28.13 -6.65
N GLY A 231 -25.61 27.86 -6.15
CA GLY A 231 -24.86 28.77 -5.29
C GLY A 231 -25.48 28.97 -3.89
N GLN A 232 -26.49 28.18 -3.54
CA GLN A 232 -27.18 28.29 -2.24
C GLN A 232 -26.45 27.47 -1.17
N ASP A 233 -26.28 28.10 -0.01
CA ASP A 233 -25.64 27.53 1.17
C ASP A 233 -26.50 26.36 1.72
N CYS A 234 -25.85 25.25 2.09
CA CYS A 234 -26.52 24.03 2.57
C CYS A 234 -27.45 24.30 3.75
N VAL A 235 -27.09 25.27 4.61
CA VAL A 235 -27.90 25.68 5.76
C VAL A 235 -29.22 26.34 5.33
N GLN A 236 -29.19 27.09 4.23
CA GLN A 236 -30.38 27.77 3.70
C GLN A 236 -31.31 26.78 3.00
N MET A 237 -30.76 25.83 2.23
CA MET A 237 -31.53 24.73 1.64
C MET A 237 -32.20 23.86 2.70
N PHE A 238 -31.48 23.48 3.75
CA PHE A 238 -32.06 22.70 4.84
C PHE A 238 -33.22 23.45 5.49
N LYS A 239 -33.08 24.75 5.77
CA LYS A 239 -34.17 25.60 6.30
C LYS A 239 -35.37 25.69 5.35
N GLN A 240 -35.19 25.59 4.04
CA GLN A 240 -36.29 25.57 3.08
C GLN A 240 -36.99 24.20 3.05
N LEU A 241 -36.22 23.11 3.07
CA LEU A 241 -36.75 21.75 3.12
C LEU A 241 -37.50 21.48 4.42
N SER A 242 -37.02 22.00 5.55
CA SER A 242 -37.72 21.94 6.84
C SER A 242 -39.04 22.71 6.88
N LYS A 243 -39.44 23.42 5.82
CA LYS A 243 -40.79 24.04 5.73
C LYS A 243 -41.80 23.11 5.08
N ILE A 244 -41.36 22.06 4.40
CA ILE A 244 -42.21 21.08 3.74
C ILE A 244 -42.68 20.07 4.80
N GLU A 245 -43.99 19.89 4.96
CA GLU A 245 -44.55 19.03 6.01
C GLU A 245 -44.18 17.55 5.83
N GLU A 246 -44.15 17.07 4.60
CA GLU A 246 -43.74 15.70 4.25
C GLU A 246 -42.28 15.43 4.69
N PHE A 247 -41.39 16.39 4.46
CA PHE A 247 -39.99 16.29 4.88
C PHE A 247 -39.83 16.29 6.41
N LYS A 248 -40.69 17.02 7.14
CA LYS A 248 -40.70 16.97 8.60
C LYS A 248 -41.17 15.61 9.12
N ALA A 249 -42.17 15.01 8.47
CA ALA A 249 -42.68 13.69 8.86
C ALA A 249 -41.61 12.61 8.70
N GLU A 250 -40.89 12.59 7.57
CA GLU A 250 -39.78 11.65 7.35
C GLU A 250 -38.62 11.85 8.35
N MET A 251 -38.28 13.11 8.66
CA MET A 251 -37.22 13.39 9.64
C MET A 251 -37.60 12.96 11.07
N ASN A 252 -38.89 13.01 11.42
CA ASN A 252 -39.37 12.52 12.72
C ASN A 252 -39.34 10.99 12.79
N GLU A 253 -39.72 10.28 11.73
CA GLU A 253 -39.60 8.81 11.67
C GLU A 253 -38.13 8.35 11.76
N ILE A 254 -37.22 9.06 11.12
CA ILE A 254 -35.77 8.75 11.17
C ILE A 254 -35.20 8.99 12.58
N ASN A 255 -35.66 10.03 13.28
CA ASN A 255 -35.22 10.28 14.66
C ASN A 255 -35.81 9.29 15.66
N GLU A 256 -37.07 8.84 15.49
CA GLU A 256 -37.66 7.81 16.34
C GLU A 256 -37.02 6.43 16.15
N SER A 257 -36.67 6.08 14.91
CA SER A 257 -35.93 4.84 14.60
C SER A 257 -34.47 4.87 15.08
N SER A 258 -33.91 6.06 15.34
CA SER A 258 -32.58 6.23 15.93
C SER A 258 -32.56 6.11 17.46
N LEU A 259 -33.72 6.16 18.11
CA LEU A 259 -33.89 6.08 19.58
C LEU A 259 -34.24 4.67 20.09
N THR A 260 -34.40 3.69 19.18
CA THR A 260 -34.76 2.30 19.49
C THR A 260 -33.60 1.29 19.29
N LEU A 261 -32.36 1.79 19.21
CA LEU A 261 -31.11 1.03 19.32
C LEU A 261 -30.27 1.57 20.48
#